data_AF-A0A6I3ZLH5-F1
#
_entry.id   AF-A0A6I3ZLH5-F1
#
_cell.length_a   1.000
_cell.length_b   1.000
_cell.length_c   1.000
_cell.angle_alpha   90.00
_cell.angle_beta   90.00
_cell.angle_gamma   90.00
#
_symmetry.space_group_name_H-M   'P 1'
#
loop_
_entity.id
_entity.type
_entity.pdbx_description
1 polymer ?
#
loop_
_entity_poly.entity_id
_entity_poly.type
_entity_poly.pdbx_seq_one_letter_code
_entity_poly.pdbx_strand_id
1 'polypeptide(L)'
;MATAATRAKDSDRNDTCQILDAALADGQLSAEEHRQRVAAATTAVTLGDLRALVTDLQTTDAPVQLPTLKTGAGRPGRTGWGVLAAGAAVMLVLGIAIGWGIYAGPGQSPLSSAQDPGAKPDGVAPLVLTPPRQLQSLGGLTGLLAQTKQKFGDTTGYGLIIYSDYAILTRTDPNEPRQALRYTYRGGWGDPDTTSVSSDGRVVDLGKFNVEKITAVLHGAPETLGIKRNDINTVYLSIDPSKDTTAPRDSVTISIYVSGKFNNSGYIQLDPDGNQKEISYPS
;
A
#
# COMPACT_ATOMS: atom_id res chain seq x y z
N MET A 1 -29.60 -22.05 -22.87
CA MET A 1 -28.47 -22.70 -22.16
C MET A 1 -27.19 -22.01 -22.58
N ALA A 2 -26.29 -21.76 -21.63
CA ALA A 2 -25.08 -20.99 -21.88
C ALA A 2 -24.05 -21.77 -22.71
N THR A 3 -23.23 -21.05 -23.46
CA THR A 3 -22.14 -21.56 -24.30
C THR A 3 -20.79 -21.04 -23.78
N ALA A 4 -19.67 -21.61 -24.23
CA ALA A 4 -18.33 -21.19 -23.76
C ALA A 4 -18.04 -19.69 -23.95
N ALA A 5 -18.61 -19.06 -24.98
CA ALA A 5 -18.46 -17.62 -25.24
C ALA A 5 -19.43 -16.72 -24.44
N THR A 6 -20.26 -17.30 -23.57
CA THR A 6 -21.20 -16.52 -22.74
C THR A 6 -20.44 -15.78 -21.65
N ARG A 7 -20.76 -14.50 -21.44
CA ARG A 7 -20.15 -13.65 -20.40
C ARG A 7 -20.44 -14.20 -19.01
N ALA A 8 -19.40 -14.33 -18.18
CA ALA A 8 -19.51 -14.79 -16.80
C ALA A 8 -20.11 -13.71 -15.89
N LYS A 9 -21.03 -14.12 -15.01
CA LYS A 9 -21.54 -13.30 -13.90
C LYS A 9 -20.62 -13.39 -12.69
N ASP A 10 -20.79 -12.47 -11.75
CA ASP A 10 -20.03 -12.50 -10.50
C ASP A 10 -20.32 -13.75 -9.66
N SER A 11 -21.54 -14.29 -9.74
CA SER A 11 -21.88 -15.58 -9.14
C SER A 11 -21.04 -16.72 -9.73
N ASP A 12 -20.86 -16.75 -11.05
CA ASP A 12 -20.08 -17.80 -11.72
C ASP A 12 -18.58 -17.72 -11.32
N ARG A 13 -18.06 -16.52 -11.13
CA ARG A 13 -16.68 -16.29 -10.63
C ARG A 13 -16.54 -16.76 -9.19
N ASN A 14 -17.52 -16.43 -8.33
CA ASN A 14 -17.52 -16.82 -6.92
C ASN A 14 -17.62 -18.35 -6.76
N ASP A 15 -18.47 -19.01 -7.54
CA ASP A 15 -18.61 -20.47 -7.56
C ASP A 15 -17.30 -21.15 -7.99
N THR A 16 -16.62 -20.57 -8.98
CA THR A 16 -15.31 -21.06 -9.43
C THR A 16 -14.24 -20.91 -8.33
N CYS A 17 -14.25 -19.80 -7.58
CA CYS A 17 -13.33 -19.61 -6.46
C CYS A 17 -13.55 -20.64 -5.35
N GLN A 18 -14.80 -20.95 -5.02
CA GLN A 18 -15.12 -21.98 -4.01
C GLN A 18 -14.65 -23.38 -4.43
N ILE A 19 -14.70 -23.71 -5.72
CA ILE A 19 -14.17 -24.97 -6.25
C ILE A 19 -12.64 -25.02 -6.13
N LEU A 20 -11.95 -23.91 -6.41
CA LEU A 20 -10.49 -23.81 -6.26
C LEU A 20 -10.06 -23.91 -4.78
N ASP A 21 -10.83 -23.32 -3.86
CA ASP A 21 -10.60 -23.42 -2.41
C ASP A 21 -10.76 -24.86 -1.91
N ALA A 22 -11.79 -25.57 -2.38
CA ALA A 22 -11.98 -26.99 -2.06
C ALA A 22 -10.83 -27.85 -2.62
N ALA A 23 -10.38 -27.60 -3.85
CA ALA A 23 -9.26 -28.31 -4.45
C ALA A 23 -7.91 -28.06 -3.75
N LEU A 24 -7.71 -26.88 -3.15
CA LEU A 24 -6.56 -26.62 -2.28
C LEU A 24 -6.67 -27.40 -0.96
N ALA A 25 -7.86 -27.44 -0.35
CA ALA A 25 -8.11 -28.18 0.89
C ALA A 25 -7.91 -29.70 0.70
N ASP A 26 -8.28 -30.22 -0.47
CA ASP A 26 -8.11 -31.62 -0.87
C ASP A 26 -6.69 -31.95 -1.36
N GLY A 27 -5.81 -30.95 -1.45
CA GLY A 27 -4.42 -31.10 -1.86
C GLY A 27 -4.20 -31.34 -3.36
N GLN A 28 -5.20 -31.07 -4.20
CA GLN A 28 -5.10 -31.17 -5.66
C GLN A 28 -4.40 -29.96 -6.30
N LEU A 29 -4.31 -28.84 -5.57
CA LEU A 29 -3.60 -27.63 -5.96
C LEU A 29 -2.56 -27.26 -4.89
N SER A 30 -1.40 -26.78 -5.32
CA SER A 30 -0.48 -26.09 -4.42
C SER A 30 -1.00 -24.69 -4.07
N ALA A 31 -0.52 -24.11 -2.96
CA ALA A 31 -0.88 -22.76 -2.56
C ALA A 31 -0.49 -21.67 -3.60
N GLU A 32 0.57 -21.91 -4.38
CA GLU A 32 0.97 -20.98 -5.46
C GLU A 32 0.05 -21.07 -6.66
N GLU A 33 -0.31 -22.28 -7.09
CA GLU A 33 -1.24 -22.50 -8.20
C GLU A 33 -2.65 -22.01 -7.86
N HIS A 34 -3.08 -22.21 -6.61
CA HIS A 34 -4.34 -21.68 -6.09
C HIS A 34 -4.39 -20.14 -6.23
N ARG A 35 -3.36 -19.42 -5.77
CA ARG A 35 -3.28 -17.96 -5.91
C ARG A 35 -3.40 -17.51 -7.36
N GLN A 36 -2.69 -18.17 -8.28
CA GLN A 36 -2.70 -17.84 -9.70
C GLN A 36 -4.08 -18.09 -10.34
N ARG A 37 -4.73 -19.21 -9.99
CA ARG A 37 -6.04 -19.57 -10.53
C ARG A 37 -7.17 -18.71 -9.96
N VAL A 38 -7.10 -18.30 -8.69
CA VAL A 38 -8.08 -17.35 -8.11
C VAL A 38 -7.96 -15.97 -8.74
N ALA A 39 -6.73 -15.49 -8.99
CA ALA A 39 -6.51 -14.24 -9.72
C ALA A 39 -7.06 -14.31 -11.17
N ALA A 40 -6.90 -15.45 -11.85
CA ALA A 40 -7.48 -15.66 -13.17
C ALA A 40 -9.02 -15.77 -13.13
N ALA A 41 -9.60 -16.41 -12.11
CA ALA A 41 -11.04 -16.57 -11.96
C ALA A 41 -11.76 -15.22 -11.73
N THR A 42 -11.17 -14.34 -10.92
CA THR A 42 -11.73 -13.01 -10.64
C THR A 42 -11.69 -12.06 -11.84
N THR A 43 -10.78 -12.30 -12.79
CA THR A 43 -10.62 -11.47 -14.00
C THR A 43 -11.24 -12.10 -15.27
N ALA A 44 -11.73 -13.34 -15.18
CA ALA A 44 -12.31 -14.08 -16.30
C ALA A 44 -13.57 -13.39 -16.86
N VAL A 45 -13.64 -13.31 -18.19
CA VAL A 45 -14.73 -12.63 -18.90
C VAL A 45 -15.78 -13.63 -19.39
N THR A 46 -15.39 -14.86 -19.70
CA THR A 46 -16.30 -15.89 -20.25
C THR A 46 -16.45 -17.13 -19.37
N LEU A 47 -17.56 -17.85 -19.53
CA LEU A 47 -17.78 -19.14 -18.86
C LEU A 47 -16.82 -20.23 -19.33
N GLY A 48 -16.29 -20.12 -20.56
CA GLY A 48 -15.24 -21.00 -21.06
C GLY A 48 -13.92 -20.82 -20.30
N ASP A 49 -13.56 -19.57 -20.00
CA ASP A 49 -12.34 -19.23 -19.24
C ASP A 49 -12.42 -19.79 -17.81
N LEU A 50 -13.56 -19.61 -17.13
CA LEU A 50 -13.78 -20.16 -15.80
C LEU A 50 -13.72 -21.69 -15.78
N ARG A 51 -14.30 -22.35 -16.79
CA ARG A 51 -14.28 -23.81 -16.88
C ARG A 51 -12.88 -24.36 -17.13
N ALA A 52 -12.06 -23.68 -17.91
CA ALA A 52 -10.69 -24.10 -18.18
C ALA A 52 -9.83 -24.16 -16.90
N LEU A 53 -10.10 -23.30 -15.92
CA LEU A 53 -9.37 -23.23 -14.63
C LEU A 53 -9.63 -24.42 -13.69
N VAL A 54 -10.69 -25.18 -13.94
CA VAL A 54 -11.15 -26.29 -13.08
C VAL A 54 -11.32 -27.62 -13.83
N THR A 55 -11.00 -27.67 -15.13
CA THR A 55 -11.23 -28.87 -15.98
C THR A 55 -10.30 -30.03 -15.63
N ASP A 56 -9.13 -29.74 -15.08
CA ASP A 56 -8.12 -30.71 -14.63
C ASP A 56 -8.33 -31.19 -13.19
N LEU A 57 -9.23 -30.53 -12.44
CA LEU A 57 -9.53 -30.85 -11.05
C LEU A 57 -10.59 -31.94 -10.94
N GLN A 58 -10.43 -32.83 -9.96
CA GLN A 58 -11.42 -33.85 -9.64
C GLN A 58 -12.48 -33.22 -8.73
N THR A 59 -13.48 -32.59 -9.34
CA THR A 59 -14.50 -31.77 -8.67
C THR A 59 -15.72 -32.54 -8.16
N THR A 60 -15.63 -33.87 -8.02
CA THR A 60 -16.76 -34.75 -7.66
C THR A 60 -17.38 -34.42 -6.30
N ASP A 61 -16.61 -33.83 -5.38
CA ASP A 61 -17.04 -33.46 -4.03
C ASP A 61 -17.13 -31.93 -3.78
N ALA A 62 -17.08 -31.11 -4.85
CA ALA A 62 -17.12 -29.67 -4.69
C ALA A 62 -18.51 -29.16 -4.22
N PRO A 63 -18.56 -28.18 -3.29
CA PRO A 63 -19.81 -27.72 -2.67
C PRO A 63 -20.76 -26.97 -3.63
N VAL A 64 -20.28 -26.56 -4.81
CA VAL A 64 -21.06 -25.84 -5.81
C VAL A 64 -20.80 -26.40 -7.22
N GLN A 65 -21.87 -26.50 -8.02
CA GLN A 65 -21.83 -27.06 -9.38
C GLN A 65 -21.95 -25.95 -10.42
N LEU A 66 -20.97 -25.86 -11.31
CA LEU A 66 -20.96 -24.89 -12.41
C LEU A 66 -22.05 -25.20 -13.46
N PRO A 67 -22.61 -24.18 -14.15
CA PRO A 67 -23.60 -24.38 -15.20
C PRO A 67 -23.10 -25.31 -16.33
N THR A 68 -23.92 -26.30 -16.70
CA THR A 68 -23.60 -27.22 -17.80
C THR A 68 -23.69 -26.52 -19.16
N LEU A 69 -22.53 -26.30 -19.78
CA LEU A 69 -22.44 -25.70 -21.13
C LEU A 69 -22.69 -26.77 -22.21
N LYS A 70 -23.48 -26.43 -23.24
CA LYS A 70 -23.65 -27.32 -24.40
C LYS A 70 -22.31 -27.49 -25.12
N THR A 71 -21.78 -28.70 -25.06
CA THR A 71 -20.66 -29.14 -25.89
C THR A 71 -21.27 -29.55 -27.24
N GLY A 72 -20.91 -28.86 -28.33
CA GLY A 72 -21.18 -29.37 -29.67
C GLY A 72 -20.42 -30.67 -29.84
N ALA A 73 -21.10 -31.80 -29.66
CA ALA A 73 -20.50 -33.11 -29.60
C ALA A 73 -19.89 -33.51 -30.95
N GLY A 74 -18.65 -34.00 -30.89
CA GLY A 74 -17.96 -34.59 -32.03
C GLY A 74 -16.63 -35.20 -31.61
N ARG A 75 -16.64 -36.21 -30.72
CA ARG A 75 -15.54 -37.18 -30.65
C ARG A 75 -15.63 -38.10 -31.87
N PRO A 76 -14.50 -38.40 -32.54
CA PRO A 76 -14.30 -39.72 -33.09
C PRO A 76 -13.09 -40.41 -32.47
N GLY A 77 -13.22 -41.72 -32.31
CA GLY A 77 -12.31 -42.59 -31.60
C GLY A 77 -11.00 -42.89 -32.33
N ARG A 78 -10.13 -43.56 -31.57
CA ARG A 78 -8.86 -44.15 -31.97
C ARG A 78 -9.07 -45.27 -33.01
N THR A 79 -9.19 -44.93 -34.29
CA THR A 79 -8.93 -45.89 -35.37
C THR A 79 -8.47 -45.16 -36.63
N GLY A 80 -7.22 -45.41 -37.06
CA GLY A 80 -6.76 -45.08 -38.43
C GLY A 80 -5.88 -43.84 -38.60
N TRP A 81 -4.77 -43.71 -37.85
CA TRP A 81 -3.76 -42.67 -38.07
C TRP A 81 -2.95 -42.80 -39.39
N GLY A 82 -3.19 -43.85 -40.17
CA GLY A 82 -2.36 -44.17 -41.35
C GLY A 82 -2.74 -43.49 -42.68
N VAL A 83 -3.92 -42.86 -42.80
CA VAL A 83 -4.40 -42.36 -44.11
C VAL A 83 -4.64 -40.84 -44.15
N LEU A 84 -4.83 -40.18 -42.99
CA LEU A 84 -5.01 -38.71 -42.95
C LEU A 84 -3.69 -37.92 -42.84
N ALA A 85 -2.58 -38.57 -42.50
CA ALA A 85 -1.26 -37.94 -42.45
C ALA A 85 -0.74 -37.50 -43.84
N ALA A 86 -1.19 -38.14 -44.93
CA ALA A 86 -0.77 -37.78 -46.28
C ALA A 86 -1.50 -36.55 -46.86
N GLY A 87 -2.77 -36.31 -46.48
CA GLY A 87 -3.55 -35.17 -46.97
C GLY A 87 -3.22 -33.86 -46.25
N ALA A 88 -3.00 -33.91 -44.93
CA ALA A 88 -2.70 -32.72 -44.13
C ALA A 88 -1.32 -32.13 -44.47
N ALA A 89 -0.32 -32.95 -44.83
CA ALA A 89 1.00 -32.47 -45.23
C ALA A 89 0.97 -31.70 -46.56
N VAL A 90 0.17 -32.14 -47.54
CA VAL A 90 0.05 -31.45 -48.84
C VAL A 90 -0.71 -30.13 -48.71
N MET A 91 -1.77 -30.08 -47.90
CA MET A 91 -2.52 -28.82 -47.63
C MET A 91 -1.73 -27.81 -46.78
N LEU A 92 -0.84 -28.27 -45.91
CA LEU A 92 0.01 -27.39 -45.11
C LEU A 92 1.16 -26.80 -45.97
N VAL A 93 1.71 -27.57 -46.92
CA VAL A 93 2.71 -27.06 -47.88
C VAL A 93 2.09 -26.13 -48.93
N LEU A 94 0.91 -26.45 -49.49
CA LEU A 94 0.20 -25.57 -50.42
C LEU A 94 -0.36 -24.31 -49.73
N GLY A 95 -0.85 -24.43 -48.50
CA GLY A 95 -1.30 -23.28 -47.70
C GLY A 95 -0.17 -22.32 -47.35
N ILE A 96 1.04 -22.83 -47.05
CA ILE A 96 2.23 -22.00 -46.84
C ILE A 96 2.69 -21.35 -48.15
N ALA A 97 2.68 -22.07 -49.28
CA ALA A 97 3.11 -21.55 -50.57
C ALA A 97 2.18 -20.45 -51.13
N ILE A 98 0.85 -20.58 -50.95
CA ILE A 98 -0.12 -19.60 -51.41
C ILE A 98 -0.23 -18.41 -50.41
N GLY A 99 -0.11 -18.68 -49.11
CA GLY A 99 -0.12 -17.65 -48.07
C GLY A 99 1.05 -16.67 -48.14
N TRP A 100 2.22 -17.11 -48.63
CA TRP A 100 3.37 -16.24 -48.86
C TRP A 100 3.37 -15.53 -50.22
N GLY A 101 2.60 -16.01 -51.21
CA GLY A 101 2.65 -15.50 -52.58
C GLY A 101 1.78 -14.28 -52.89
N ILE A 102 0.73 -14.02 -52.09
CA ILE A 102 -0.30 -13.02 -52.47
C ILE A 102 -0.39 -11.84 -51.47
N TYR A 103 0.26 -11.91 -50.30
CA TYR A 103 0.15 -10.85 -49.28
C TYR A 103 1.49 -10.33 -48.72
N ALA A 104 2.62 -10.71 -49.32
CA ALA A 104 3.94 -10.21 -48.93
C ALA A 104 4.76 -9.88 -50.18
N GLY A 105 4.55 -8.68 -50.74
CA GLY A 105 5.65 -8.02 -51.43
C GLY A 105 6.81 -7.86 -50.43
N PRO A 106 8.07 -8.03 -50.85
CA PRO A 106 9.21 -8.01 -49.92
C PRO A 106 9.24 -6.67 -49.17
N GLY A 107 8.93 -6.72 -47.86
CA GLY A 107 9.12 -5.59 -46.93
C GLY A 107 7.89 -5.04 -46.20
N GLN A 108 6.69 -5.61 -46.31
CA GLN A 108 5.52 -5.08 -45.57
C GLN A 108 4.75 -6.20 -44.83
N SER A 109 4.93 -6.27 -43.51
CA SER A 109 4.14 -7.12 -42.62
C SER A 109 2.82 -6.41 -42.24
N PRO A 110 1.65 -7.08 -42.27
CA PRO A 110 0.35 -6.48 -41.96
C PRO A 110 0.08 -6.28 -40.45
N LEU A 111 1.04 -6.65 -39.59
CA LEU A 111 1.12 -6.18 -38.23
C LEU A 111 1.93 -4.88 -38.20
N SER A 112 1.44 -3.86 -38.89
CA SER A 112 1.73 -2.50 -38.47
C SER A 112 1.09 -2.36 -37.10
N SER A 113 1.85 -2.70 -36.05
CA SER A 113 1.62 -2.15 -34.72
C SER A 113 1.29 -0.69 -34.98
N ALA A 114 0.09 -0.24 -34.62
CA ALA A 114 -0.14 1.19 -34.52
C ALA A 114 1.01 1.66 -33.65
N GLN A 115 1.98 2.32 -34.29
CA GLN A 115 3.21 2.68 -33.63
C GLN A 115 2.72 3.60 -32.54
N ASP A 116 2.75 3.11 -31.30
CA ASP A 116 2.52 3.95 -30.15
C ASP A 116 3.39 5.17 -30.43
N PRO A 117 2.81 6.38 -30.58
CA PRO A 117 3.61 7.58 -30.78
C PRO A 117 4.55 7.80 -29.59
N GLY A 118 4.52 6.89 -28.59
CA GLY A 118 5.71 6.31 -28.02
C GLY A 118 6.41 7.43 -27.35
N ALA A 119 5.74 7.93 -26.31
CA ALA A 119 6.02 9.18 -25.62
C ALA A 119 7.51 9.51 -25.77
N LYS A 120 7.83 10.32 -26.77
CA LYS A 120 9.21 10.72 -27.00
C LYS A 120 9.62 11.43 -25.72
N PRO A 121 10.83 11.19 -25.18
CA PRO A 121 11.33 11.96 -24.07
C PRO A 121 11.12 13.44 -24.40
N ASP A 122 10.23 14.08 -23.66
CA ASP A 122 9.75 15.44 -23.89
C ASP A 122 10.82 16.50 -23.54
N GLY A 123 12.03 16.04 -23.21
CA GLY A 123 13.15 16.86 -22.78
C GLY A 123 12.96 17.43 -21.39
N VAL A 124 11.89 17.06 -20.66
CA VAL A 124 11.67 17.52 -19.29
C VAL A 124 12.59 16.72 -18.37
N ALA A 125 13.60 17.39 -17.82
CA ALA A 125 14.49 16.78 -16.85
C ALA A 125 13.70 16.31 -15.62
N PRO A 126 13.94 15.09 -15.11
CA PRO A 126 13.26 14.61 -13.92
C PRO A 126 13.64 15.49 -12.73
N LEU A 127 12.65 16.16 -12.14
CA LEU A 127 12.81 16.84 -10.86
C LEU A 127 12.69 15.80 -9.74
N VAL A 128 13.82 15.41 -9.15
CA VAL A 128 13.83 14.52 -7.99
C VAL A 128 13.50 15.32 -6.74
N LEU A 129 12.34 15.07 -6.15
CA LEU A 129 11.98 15.61 -4.84
C LEU A 129 12.73 14.82 -3.76
N THR A 130 13.57 15.48 -2.97
CA THR A 130 14.36 14.89 -1.87
C THR A 130 13.88 15.40 -0.51
N PRO A 131 12.69 14.97 -0.05
CA PRO A 131 12.20 15.37 1.25
C PRO A 131 13.10 14.83 2.38
N PRO A 132 13.22 15.54 3.52
CA PRO A 132 13.94 15.05 4.69
C PRO A 132 13.33 13.72 5.17
N ARG A 133 14.16 12.69 5.33
CA ARG A 133 13.72 11.35 5.80
C ARG A 133 13.95 11.11 7.29
N GLN A 134 14.68 11.99 7.95
CA GLN A 134 15.09 11.83 9.36
C GLN A 134 14.61 13.03 10.18
N LEU A 135 13.34 13.01 10.57
CA LEU A 135 12.70 14.13 11.29
C LEU A 135 13.23 14.29 12.71
N GLN A 136 13.63 13.19 13.34
CA GLN A 136 14.18 13.17 14.70
C GLN A 136 15.65 13.61 14.79
N SER A 137 16.22 14.12 13.70
CA SER A 137 17.54 14.78 13.72
C SER A 137 17.41 16.27 14.04
N LEU A 138 18.50 16.91 14.45
CA LEU A 138 18.53 18.36 14.68
C LEU A 138 18.01 19.12 13.46
N GLY A 139 18.56 18.82 12.27
CA GLY A 139 18.15 19.44 11.01
C GLY A 139 16.70 19.12 10.64
N GLY A 140 16.24 17.90 10.93
CA GLY A 140 14.87 17.45 10.70
C GLY A 140 13.85 18.23 11.53
N LEU A 141 14.08 18.38 12.84
CA LEU A 141 13.20 19.13 13.73
C LEU A 141 13.19 20.63 13.37
N THR A 142 14.38 21.23 13.14
CA THR A 142 14.44 22.64 12.72
C THR A 142 13.76 22.87 11.37
N GLY A 143 13.94 21.94 10.43
CA GLY A 143 13.32 22.01 9.10
C GLY A 143 11.80 21.85 9.16
N LEU A 144 11.31 20.94 10.01
CA LEU A 144 9.88 20.76 10.25
C LEU A 144 9.24 22.05 10.77
N LEU A 145 9.81 22.65 11.82
CA LEU A 145 9.30 23.91 12.39
C LEU A 145 9.36 25.07 11.38
N ALA A 146 10.43 25.16 10.58
CA ALA A 146 10.55 26.16 9.53
C ALA A 146 9.46 25.98 8.46
N GLN A 147 9.16 24.75 8.04
CA GLN A 147 8.11 24.47 7.07
C GLN A 147 6.71 24.68 7.65
N THR A 148 6.49 24.40 8.94
CA THR A 148 5.25 24.78 9.65
C THR A 148 5.03 26.29 9.55
N LYS A 149 6.04 27.08 9.91
CA LYS A 149 5.97 28.54 9.86
C LYS A 149 5.78 29.05 8.43
N GLN A 150 6.41 28.41 7.44
CA GLN A 150 6.25 28.77 6.03
C GLN A 150 4.82 28.51 5.52
N LYS A 151 4.21 27.37 5.86
CA LYS A 151 2.85 27.02 5.39
C LYS A 151 1.76 27.78 6.14
N PHE A 152 1.87 27.89 7.46
CA PHE A 152 0.80 28.36 8.32
C PHE A 152 1.02 29.76 8.90
N GLY A 153 2.22 30.34 8.76
CA GLY A 153 2.60 31.64 9.33
C GLY A 153 3.12 31.58 10.77
N ASP A 154 2.85 30.49 11.49
CA ASP A 154 3.25 30.27 12.88
C ASP A 154 3.48 28.77 13.17
N THR A 155 3.88 28.46 14.40
CA THR A 155 4.08 27.09 14.92
C THR A 155 3.04 26.72 15.98
N THR A 156 1.90 27.40 15.99
CA THR A 156 0.88 27.20 17.02
C THR A 156 -0.03 26.02 16.72
N GLY A 157 -0.48 25.34 17.78
CA GLY A 157 -1.44 24.24 17.66
C GLY A 157 -1.77 23.61 19.00
N TYR A 158 -2.59 22.57 18.95
CA TYR A 158 -2.98 21.75 20.10
C TYR A 158 -1.96 20.67 20.44
N GLY A 159 -1.14 20.26 19.47
CA GLY A 159 -0.08 19.27 19.68
C GLY A 159 0.67 18.94 18.40
N LEU A 160 1.92 18.49 18.56
CA LEU A 160 2.79 18.05 17.47
C LEU A 160 3.46 16.72 17.86
N ILE A 161 3.18 15.68 17.08
CA ILE A 161 3.75 14.34 17.27
C ILE A 161 4.72 14.06 16.13
N ILE A 162 5.94 13.65 16.43
CA ILE A 162 7.03 13.49 15.47
C ILE A 162 7.58 12.06 15.59
N TYR A 163 7.25 11.26 14.58
CA TYR A 163 7.86 9.95 14.36
C TYR A 163 9.16 10.10 13.56
N SER A 164 9.85 8.99 13.29
CA SER A 164 11.12 9.00 12.57
C SER A 164 11.01 9.62 11.17
N ASP A 165 9.93 9.31 10.44
CA ASP A 165 9.72 9.60 9.02
C ASP A 165 8.52 10.50 8.71
N TYR A 166 7.62 10.71 9.67
CA TYR A 166 6.48 11.62 9.52
C TYR A 166 6.15 12.36 10.82
N ALA A 167 5.42 13.47 10.70
CA ALA A 167 4.89 14.19 11.84
C ALA A 167 3.39 14.46 11.68
N ILE A 168 2.72 14.70 12.79
CA ILE A 168 1.30 15.03 12.86
C ILE A 168 1.17 16.32 13.65
N LEU A 169 0.58 17.34 13.04
CA LEU A 169 0.30 18.62 13.67
C LEU A 169 -1.21 18.82 13.78
N THR A 170 -1.68 19.03 15.00
CA THR A 170 -3.10 19.31 15.29
C THR A 170 -3.27 20.80 15.54
N ARG A 171 -4.11 21.47 14.75
CA ARG A 171 -4.36 22.93 14.81
C ARG A 171 -5.85 23.22 14.95
N THR A 172 -6.19 24.46 15.28
CA THR A 172 -7.56 24.97 15.29
C THR A 172 -8.16 24.95 13.88
N ASP A 173 -9.42 24.53 13.78
CA ASP A 173 -10.22 24.74 12.57
C ASP A 173 -10.79 26.17 12.59
N PRO A 174 -10.47 27.04 11.60
CA PRO A 174 -11.01 28.39 11.55
C PRO A 174 -12.53 28.44 11.31
N ASN A 175 -13.13 27.36 10.79
CA ASN A 175 -14.55 27.31 10.44
C ASN A 175 -15.40 26.68 11.55
N GLU A 176 -14.85 25.79 12.36
CA GLU A 176 -15.57 25.05 13.41
C GLU A 176 -14.77 25.00 14.72
N PRO A 177 -15.03 25.89 15.69
CA PRO A 177 -14.24 26.00 16.91
C PRO A 177 -14.20 24.74 17.80
N ARG A 178 -15.15 23.82 17.63
CA ARG A 178 -15.22 22.55 18.37
C ARG A 178 -14.42 21.43 17.71
N GLN A 179 -13.91 21.67 16.51
CA GLN A 179 -13.07 20.73 15.77
C GLN A 179 -11.65 21.26 15.64
N ALA A 180 -10.73 20.33 15.41
CA ALA A 180 -9.36 20.60 15.09
C ALA A 180 -9.03 19.97 13.73
N LEU A 181 -8.08 20.57 13.04
CA LEU A 181 -7.51 20.05 11.80
C LEU A 181 -6.21 19.34 12.13
N ARG A 182 -6.10 18.10 11.67
CA ARG A 182 -4.91 17.27 11.82
C ARG A 182 -4.20 17.13 10.49
N TYR A 183 -3.00 17.68 10.41
CA TYR A 183 -2.15 17.66 9.23
C TYR A 183 -1.05 16.61 9.39
N THR A 184 -0.85 15.79 8.35
CA THR A 184 0.30 14.89 8.28
C THR A 184 1.43 15.51 7.48
N TYR A 185 2.64 15.47 8.02
CA TYR A 185 3.88 15.86 7.36
C TYR A 185 4.64 14.64 6.84
N ARG A 186 4.86 14.58 5.53
CA ARG A 186 5.77 13.62 4.88
C ARG A 186 6.50 14.29 3.73
N GLY A 187 7.54 15.06 4.06
CA GLY A 187 8.24 15.90 3.08
C GLY A 187 7.49 17.16 2.65
N GLY A 188 6.38 17.42 3.32
CA GLY A 188 5.43 18.49 3.06
C GLY A 188 4.16 18.21 3.86
N TRP A 189 3.39 19.25 4.14
CA TRP A 189 2.12 19.13 4.85
C TRP A 189 1.01 18.77 3.86
N GLY A 190 0.41 17.59 4.01
CA GLY A 190 -0.72 17.14 3.20
C GLY A 190 -2.03 17.87 3.54
N ASP A 191 -3.12 17.36 2.97
CA ASP A 191 -4.47 17.79 3.30
C ASP A 191 -4.85 17.32 4.72
N PRO A 192 -5.60 18.14 5.50
CA PRO A 192 -5.97 17.79 6.85
C PRO A 192 -7.17 16.84 6.89
N ASP A 193 -7.23 16.03 7.94
CA ASP A 193 -8.48 15.44 8.42
C ASP A 193 -9.00 16.21 9.65
N THR A 194 -10.27 15.98 10.01
CA THR A 194 -10.88 16.60 11.19
C THR A 194 -10.79 15.68 12.40
N THR A 195 -10.60 16.29 13.57
CA THR A 195 -10.61 15.61 14.87
C THR A 195 -11.28 16.48 15.93
N SER A 196 -11.61 15.90 17.08
CA SER A 196 -12.20 16.64 18.19
C SER A 196 -11.14 17.37 19.01
N VAL A 197 -11.49 18.54 19.53
CA VAL A 197 -10.66 19.25 20.51
C VAL A 197 -10.86 18.58 21.88
N SER A 198 -9.77 18.27 22.60
CA SER A 198 -9.86 17.73 23.95
C SER A 198 -10.38 18.79 24.94
N SER A 199 -10.98 18.37 26.05
CA SER A 199 -11.51 19.30 27.06
C SER A 199 -10.45 20.19 27.71
N ASP A 200 -9.19 19.74 27.73
CA ASP A 200 -8.01 20.46 28.20
C ASP A 200 -7.17 21.06 27.06
N GLY A 201 -7.68 20.99 25.83
CA GLY A 201 -7.03 21.43 24.61
C GLY A 201 -6.84 22.94 24.60
N ARG A 202 -5.59 23.38 24.42
CA ARG A 202 -5.24 24.79 24.28
C ARG A 202 -4.21 24.95 23.17
N VAL A 203 -4.29 26.08 22.48
CA VAL A 203 -3.33 26.43 21.44
C VAL A 203 -2.12 27.07 22.11
N VAL A 204 -0.94 26.51 21.85
CA VAL A 204 0.35 27.04 22.32
C VAL A 204 1.34 27.07 21.16
N ASP A 205 2.45 27.78 21.33
CA ASP A 205 3.56 27.72 20.37
C ASP A 205 4.35 26.42 20.54
N LEU A 206 4.13 25.47 19.63
CA LEU A 206 4.74 24.14 19.66
C LEU A 206 6.22 24.17 19.26
N GLY A 207 6.73 25.30 18.76
CA GLY A 207 8.14 25.51 18.44
C GLY A 207 8.96 26.12 19.57
N LYS A 208 8.33 26.48 20.70
CA LYS A 208 8.98 27.20 21.81
C LYS A 208 9.72 26.26 22.76
N PHE A 209 10.75 25.58 22.25
CA PHE A 209 11.60 24.67 23.03
C PHE A 209 13.04 24.64 22.51
N ASN A 210 13.98 24.17 23.33
CA ASN A 210 15.38 24.01 22.95
C ASN A 210 15.59 22.77 22.07
N VAL A 211 15.56 22.96 20.75
CA VAL A 211 15.64 21.85 19.77
C VAL A 211 16.92 21.03 19.93
N GLU A 212 18.06 21.65 20.21
CA GLU A 212 19.35 20.97 20.35
C GLU A 212 19.36 20.03 21.56
N LYS A 213 18.95 20.55 22.73
CA LYS A 213 18.87 19.73 23.95
C LYS A 213 17.86 18.60 23.83
N ILE A 214 16.67 18.89 23.29
CA ILE A 214 15.64 17.84 23.08
C ILE A 214 16.15 16.77 22.12
N THR A 215 16.85 17.14 21.04
CA THR A 215 17.47 16.17 20.12
C THR A 215 18.51 15.30 20.83
N ALA A 216 19.34 15.91 21.68
CA ALA A 216 20.35 15.18 22.44
C ALA A 216 19.71 14.15 23.39
N VAL A 217 18.65 14.53 24.11
CA VAL A 217 17.91 13.59 24.98
C VAL A 217 17.20 12.52 24.16
N LEU A 218 16.60 12.88 23.02
CA LEU A 218 15.94 11.94 22.11
C LEU A 218 16.89 10.83 21.63
N HIS A 219 18.13 11.19 21.29
CA HIS A 219 19.15 10.22 20.88
C HIS A 219 19.58 9.26 22.01
N GLY A 220 19.54 9.72 23.27
CA GLY A 220 19.89 8.92 24.45
C GLY A 220 18.70 8.30 25.18
N ALA A 221 17.47 8.50 24.68
CA ALA A 221 16.26 8.07 25.35
C ALA A 221 16.16 6.54 25.49
N PRO A 222 16.51 5.72 24.48
CA PRO A 222 16.48 4.27 24.64
C PRO A 222 17.42 3.76 25.73
N GLU A 223 18.64 4.30 25.80
CA GLU A 223 19.63 3.95 26.83
C GLU A 223 19.15 4.39 28.22
N THR A 224 18.57 5.59 28.32
CA THR A 224 18.01 6.13 29.56
C THR A 224 16.88 5.24 30.09
N LEU A 225 16.05 4.70 29.20
CA LEU A 225 14.93 3.81 29.54
C LEU A 225 15.34 2.32 29.64
N GLY A 226 16.62 2.00 29.41
CA GLY A 226 17.12 0.62 29.48
C GLY A 226 16.60 -0.30 28.37
N ILE A 227 16.06 0.25 27.27
CA ILE A 227 15.59 -0.52 26.12
C ILE A 227 16.76 -0.72 25.16
N LYS A 228 17.10 -1.98 24.85
CA LYS A 228 18.14 -2.30 23.87
C LYS A 228 17.72 -1.80 22.49
N ARG A 229 18.65 -1.19 21.74
CA ARG A 229 18.37 -0.65 20.39
C ARG A 229 17.72 -1.66 19.44
N ASN A 230 18.10 -2.93 19.51
CA ASN A 230 17.55 -3.99 18.67
C ASN A 230 16.11 -4.40 19.06
N ASP A 231 15.68 -4.05 20.26
CA ASP A 231 14.36 -4.36 20.80
C ASP A 231 13.38 -3.19 20.64
N ILE A 232 13.83 -2.04 20.13
CA ILE A 232 12.98 -0.87 19.85
C ILE A 232 12.02 -1.21 18.70
N ASN A 233 10.75 -0.89 18.89
CA ASN A 233 9.71 -0.91 17.86
C ASN A 233 9.45 0.50 17.33
N THR A 234 9.25 1.49 18.20
CA THR A 234 8.97 2.87 17.79
C THR A 234 9.55 3.86 18.78
N VAL A 235 10.12 4.94 18.26
CA VAL A 235 10.46 6.14 19.04
C VAL A 235 9.69 7.30 18.45
N TYR A 236 9.01 8.06 19.28
CA TYR A 236 8.35 9.28 18.84
C TYR A 236 8.42 10.37 19.90
N LEU A 237 8.41 11.61 19.42
CA LEU A 237 8.45 12.82 20.22
C LEU A 237 7.05 13.46 20.19
N SER A 238 6.47 13.73 21.35
CA SER A 238 5.22 14.48 21.49
C SER A 238 5.49 15.83 22.10
N ILE A 239 4.92 16.88 21.54
CA ILE A 239 4.98 18.24 22.04
C ILE A 239 3.55 18.69 22.26
N ASP A 240 3.19 18.84 23.53
CA ASP A 240 1.83 19.13 23.95
C ASP A 240 1.82 20.33 24.90
N PRO A 241 0.70 21.05 25.02
CA PRO A 241 0.55 22.06 26.04
C PRO A 241 0.84 21.52 27.46
N SER A 242 1.70 22.20 28.23
CA SER A 242 2.14 21.75 29.56
C SER A 242 1.02 21.73 30.60
N LYS A 243 0.60 20.54 31.08
CA LYS A 243 -0.45 20.40 32.10
C LYS A 243 -0.05 20.87 33.51
N ASP A 244 1.19 21.34 33.66
CA ASP A 244 1.70 21.90 34.90
C ASP A 244 1.04 23.25 35.20
N THR A 245 0.28 23.29 36.30
CA THR A 245 -0.44 24.49 36.73
C THR A 245 0.47 25.58 37.31
N THR A 246 1.73 25.25 37.60
CA THR A 246 2.72 26.18 38.13
C THR A 246 3.55 26.87 37.04
N ALA A 247 3.57 26.30 35.83
CA ALA A 247 4.25 26.87 34.67
C ALA A 247 3.38 27.93 33.95
N PRO A 248 3.98 28.85 33.18
CA PRO A 248 3.24 29.75 32.30
C PRO A 248 2.28 28.97 31.37
N ARG A 249 1.07 29.50 31.14
CA ARG A 249 0.01 28.81 30.38
C ARG A 249 0.37 28.50 28.93
N ASP A 250 1.30 29.26 28.35
CA ASP A 250 1.83 29.10 27.00
C ASP A 250 3.00 28.11 26.93
N SER A 251 3.37 27.47 28.05
CA SER A 251 4.45 26.48 28.09
C SER A 251 4.04 25.17 27.42
N VAL A 252 5.02 24.54 26.78
CA VAL A 252 4.91 23.17 26.26
C VAL A 252 5.52 22.16 27.22
N THR A 253 5.11 20.92 27.08
CA THR A 253 5.77 19.75 27.66
C THR A 253 6.22 18.89 26.49
N ILE A 254 7.43 18.36 26.60
CA ILE A 254 8.00 17.49 25.59
C ILE A 254 8.06 16.08 26.18
N SER A 255 7.47 15.12 25.48
CA SER A 255 7.48 13.71 25.89
C SER A 255 8.15 12.86 24.82
N ILE A 256 9.21 12.15 25.17
CA ILE A 256 9.89 11.20 24.30
C ILE A 256 9.43 9.81 24.69
N TYR A 257 8.72 9.13 23.79
CA TYR A 257 8.24 7.78 23.99
C TYR A 257 9.16 6.78 23.27
N VAL A 258 9.53 5.72 23.98
CA VAL A 258 10.25 4.58 23.41
C VAL A 258 9.45 3.33 23.69
N SER A 259 8.95 2.70 22.63
CA SER A 259 8.28 1.40 22.70
C SER A 259 9.22 0.31 22.18
N GLY A 260 9.29 -0.79 22.91
CA GLY A 260 9.95 -2.00 22.48
C GLY A 260 8.99 -3.01 21.83
N LYS A 261 9.56 -4.07 21.24
CA LYS A 261 8.84 -5.12 20.50
C LYS A 261 7.98 -6.02 21.39
N PHE A 262 8.23 -6.03 22.70
CA PHE A 262 7.57 -6.94 23.66
C PHE A 262 6.58 -6.20 24.56
N ASN A 263 5.93 -5.15 24.04
CA ASN A 263 5.03 -4.26 24.79
C ASN A 263 5.65 -3.56 26.00
N ASN A 264 6.98 -3.56 26.11
CA ASN A 264 7.70 -2.76 27.07
C ASN A 264 7.85 -1.33 26.54
N SER A 265 7.16 -0.37 27.15
CA SER A 265 7.23 1.03 26.71
C SER A 265 7.46 1.96 27.88
N GLY A 266 8.34 2.94 27.69
CA GLY A 266 8.61 3.99 28.67
C GLY A 266 8.60 5.36 28.01
N TYR A 267 8.64 6.40 28.82
CA TYR A 267 8.77 7.76 28.33
C TYR A 267 9.63 8.64 29.23
N ILE A 268 10.18 9.68 28.64
CA ILE A 268 10.90 10.76 29.32
C ILE A 268 10.13 12.05 29.05
N GLN A 269 9.74 12.74 30.12
CA GLN A 269 9.05 14.02 30.04
C GLN A 269 10.02 15.14 30.41
N LEU A 270 10.06 16.17 29.57
CA LEU A 270 10.97 17.29 29.64
C LEU A 270 10.20 18.61 29.65
N ASP A 271 10.80 19.62 30.27
CA ASP A 271 10.37 21.01 30.11
C ASP A 271 10.89 21.61 28.78
N PRO A 272 10.46 22.83 28.39
CA PRO A 272 10.90 23.47 27.14
C PRO A 272 12.41 23.70 27.04
N ASP A 273 13.12 23.80 28.17
CA ASP A 273 14.56 24.00 28.24
C ASP A 273 15.34 22.68 28.20
N GLY A 274 14.64 21.55 28.10
CA GLY A 274 15.20 20.20 28.04
C GLY A 274 15.57 19.62 29.41
N ASN A 275 15.10 20.21 30.51
CA ASN A 275 15.31 19.64 31.83
C ASN A 275 14.31 18.52 32.09
N GLN A 276 14.76 17.47 32.76
CA GLN A 276 13.94 16.32 33.10
C GLN A 276 12.85 16.69 34.11
N LYS A 277 11.60 16.39 33.75
CA LYS A 277 10.44 16.46 34.64
C LYS A 277 10.10 15.10 35.24
N GLU A 278 10.02 14.08 34.39
CA GLU A 278 9.58 12.74 34.78
C GLU A 278 10.24 11.69 33.88
N ILE A 279 10.54 10.51 34.45
CA ILE A 279 10.91 9.32 33.68
C ILE A 279 10.00 8.19 34.12
N SER A 280 9.33 7.57 33.15
CA SER A 280 8.55 6.36 33.34
C SER A 280 9.26 5.21 32.65
N TYR A 281 9.82 4.30 33.44
CA TYR A 281 10.52 3.13 32.93
C TYR A 281 9.56 2.11 32.34
N PRO A 282 10.00 1.33 31.33
CA PRO A 282 9.19 0.28 30.74
C PRO A 282 8.74 -0.76 31.77
N SER A 283 7.44 -1.08 31.75
CA SER A 283 6.81 -2.18 32.51
C SER A 283 6.56 -3.41 31.65
#